data_AF-A0A969WBJ2-F1
#
_entry.id   AF-A0A969WBJ2-F1
#
_cell.length_a   1.000
_cell.length_b   1.000
_cell.length_c   1.000
_cell.angle_alpha   90.00
_cell.angle_beta   90.00
_cell.angle_gamma   90.00
#
_symmetry.space_group_name_H-M   'P 1'
#
loop_
_entity.id
_entity.type
_entity.pdbx_description
1 polymer ?
#
loop_
_entity_poly.entity_id
_entity_poly.type
_entity_poly.pdbx_seq_one_letter_code
_entity_poly.pdbx_strand_id
1 'polypeptide(L)'
;MSARTKNLFESAVSRARVIRQGDIVQVVIDGGGAFVTFTQEFRMAQKWASSRIATGNMVTDRGRFFEQIGTLVSRPGSMVSTRGSGKYVENLVRAMNQGGYELSEWMLTPELKAIARAHLQGPEPKVRDAAEEAPSEAPEADDDVSPDVEAQPRDGAGRRSP
;
A
#
# COMPACT_ATOMS: atom_id res chain seq x y z
N MET A 1 32.74 -29.38 -14.50
CA MET A 1 32.35 -28.35 -13.50
C MET A 1 31.08 -28.84 -12.82
N SER A 2 31.08 -29.03 -11.50
CA SER A 2 29.87 -29.42 -10.77
C SER A 2 28.89 -28.24 -10.79
N ALA A 3 27.69 -28.43 -11.33
CA ALA A 3 26.68 -27.39 -11.37
C ALA A 3 26.26 -27.06 -9.93
N ARG A 4 26.45 -25.80 -9.51
CA ARG A 4 25.98 -25.32 -8.20
C ARG A 4 24.49 -25.61 -8.07
N THR A 5 24.09 -26.31 -7.01
CA THR A 5 22.68 -26.55 -6.69
C THR A 5 21.98 -25.22 -6.49
N LYS A 6 20.96 -24.95 -7.31
CA LYS A 6 20.15 -23.74 -7.21
C LYS A 6 19.22 -23.81 -6.00
N ASN A 7 18.96 -22.67 -5.37
CA ASN A 7 17.85 -22.55 -4.44
C ASN A 7 16.51 -22.41 -5.20
N LEU A 8 15.39 -22.60 -4.50
CA LEU A 8 14.05 -22.57 -5.09
C LEU A 8 13.77 -21.21 -5.76
N PHE A 9 14.23 -20.11 -5.16
CA PHE A 9 14.07 -18.78 -5.75
C PHE A 9 14.81 -18.66 -7.09
N GLU A 10 16.10 -19.02 -7.13
CA GLU A 10 16.94 -19.00 -8.33
C GLU A 10 16.38 -19.88 -9.45
N SER A 11 15.77 -21.01 -9.10
CA SER A 11 15.04 -21.86 -10.04
C SER A 11 13.75 -21.19 -10.53
N ALA A 12 12.93 -20.67 -9.62
CA ALA A 12 11.64 -20.06 -9.92
C ALA A 12 11.77 -18.81 -10.82
N VAL A 13 12.66 -17.89 -10.48
CA VAL A 13 12.90 -16.67 -11.26
C VAL A 13 13.90 -16.86 -12.39
N SER A 14 14.35 -18.09 -12.66
CA SER A 14 15.18 -18.34 -13.84
C SER A 14 14.39 -18.00 -15.11
N ARG A 15 15.00 -17.23 -16.02
CA ARG A 15 14.32 -16.66 -17.20
C ARG A 15 13.12 -15.75 -16.87
N ALA A 16 13.09 -15.17 -15.68
CA ALA A 16 12.16 -14.11 -15.32
C ALA A 16 12.93 -12.78 -15.15
N ARG A 17 12.29 -11.67 -15.51
CA ARG A 17 12.73 -10.32 -15.22
C ARG A 17 11.91 -9.80 -14.04
N VAL A 18 12.60 -9.37 -12.99
CA VAL A 18 11.98 -8.76 -11.80
C VAL A 18 12.23 -7.25 -11.86
N ILE A 19 11.17 -6.47 -11.99
CA ILE A 19 11.19 -5.01 -12.05
C ILE A 19 10.58 -4.51 -10.74
N ARG A 20 11.29 -3.65 -10.02
CA ARG A 20 10.84 -3.09 -8.74
C ARG A 20 10.60 -1.60 -8.93
N GLN A 21 9.42 -1.13 -8.54
CA GLN A 21 9.04 0.27 -8.66
C GLN A 21 8.24 0.69 -7.43
N GLY A 22 8.90 1.42 -6.52
CA GLY A 22 8.32 1.81 -5.25
C GLY A 22 7.77 0.59 -4.48
N ASP A 23 6.46 0.62 -4.22
CA ASP A 23 5.77 -0.38 -3.42
C ASP A 23 5.31 -1.62 -4.19
N ILE A 24 5.56 -1.67 -5.51
CA ILE A 24 5.18 -2.80 -6.35
C ILE A 24 6.38 -3.46 -7.03
N VAL A 25 6.20 -4.75 -7.32
CA VAL A 25 7.15 -5.59 -8.07
C VAL A 25 6.40 -6.24 -9.21
N GLN A 26 6.87 -5.99 -10.42
CA GLN A 26 6.44 -6.70 -11.62
C GLN A 26 7.42 -7.85 -11.90
N VAL A 27 6.86 -9.04 -12.13
CA VAL A 27 7.62 -10.21 -12.57
C VAL A 27 7.15 -10.56 -13.97
N VAL A 28 8.07 -10.50 -14.94
CA VAL A 28 7.83 -10.88 -16.34
C VAL A 28 8.53 -12.20 -16.59
N ILE A 29 7.78 -13.22 -16.98
CA ILE A 29 8.29 -14.57 -17.20
C ILE A 29 8.28 -14.86 -18.69
N ASP A 30 9.42 -15.26 -19.22
CA ASP A 30 9.52 -15.67 -20.62
C ASP A 30 8.60 -16.89 -20.90
N GLY A 31 7.70 -16.74 -21.87
CA GLY A 31 6.63 -17.70 -22.19
C GLY A 31 5.58 -17.93 -21.09
N GLY A 32 5.63 -17.16 -19.98
CA GLY A 32 4.82 -17.39 -18.78
C GLY A 32 3.89 -16.25 -18.37
N GLY A 33 3.90 -15.16 -19.14
CA GLY A 33 3.16 -13.93 -18.88
C GLY A 33 3.83 -13.03 -17.84
N ALA A 34 3.04 -12.17 -17.21
CA ALA A 34 3.55 -11.24 -16.20
C ALA A 34 2.52 -11.03 -15.09
N PHE A 35 3.02 -10.80 -13.87
CA PHE A 35 2.19 -10.41 -12.75
C PHE A 35 2.83 -9.29 -11.95
N VAL A 36 2.01 -8.56 -11.20
CA VAL A 36 2.42 -7.52 -10.27
C VAL A 36 1.95 -7.90 -8.87
N THR A 37 2.78 -7.63 -7.86
CA THR A 37 2.48 -7.82 -6.44
C THR A 37 3.13 -6.70 -5.62
N PHE A 38 2.84 -6.64 -4.33
CA PHE A 38 3.51 -5.73 -3.41
C PHE A 38 4.96 -6.13 -3.15
N THR A 39 5.84 -5.14 -3.03
CA THR A 39 7.26 -5.33 -2.70
C THR A 39 7.46 -6.08 -1.39
N GLN A 40 6.62 -5.84 -0.39
CA GLN A 40 6.70 -6.52 0.91
C GLN A 40 6.41 -8.02 0.79
N GLU A 41 5.32 -8.40 0.13
CA GLU A 41 4.98 -9.81 -0.11
C GLU A 41 6.06 -10.52 -0.94
N PHE A 42 6.54 -9.88 -2.00
CA PHE A 42 7.62 -10.44 -2.82
C PHE A 42 8.89 -10.72 -2.01
N ARG A 43 9.28 -9.80 -1.12
CA ARG A 43 10.48 -9.98 -0.26
C ARG A 43 10.30 -11.12 0.74
N MET A 44 9.11 -11.27 1.32
CA MET A 44 8.80 -12.37 2.23
C MET A 44 8.87 -13.72 1.49
N ALA A 45 8.24 -13.81 0.33
CA ALA A 45 8.29 -14.99 -0.53
C ALA A 45 9.73 -15.29 -1.00
N GLN A 46 10.50 -14.27 -1.37
CA GLN A 46 11.90 -14.41 -1.79
C GLN A 46 12.76 -14.97 -0.65
N LYS A 47 12.63 -14.44 0.57
CA LYS A 47 13.37 -14.93 1.75
C LYS A 47 13.04 -16.39 2.04
N TRP A 48 11.76 -16.74 1.99
CA TRP A 48 11.27 -18.11 2.13
C TRP A 48 11.83 -19.05 1.05
N ALA A 49 11.85 -18.61 -0.22
CA ALA A 49 12.30 -19.44 -1.34
C ALA A 49 13.83 -19.61 -1.36
N SER A 50 14.57 -18.60 -0.88
CA SER A 50 16.04 -18.63 -0.84
C SER A 50 16.58 -19.68 0.14
N SER A 51 15.81 -20.05 1.17
CA SER A 51 16.20 -21.08 2.15
C SER A 51 15.84 -22.50 1.73
N ARG A 52 15.25 -22.70 0.53
CA ARG A 52 14.79 -24.00 0.04
C ARG A 52 15.63 -24.47 -1.13
N ILE A 53 15.86 -25.78 -1.21
CA ILE A 53 16.54 -26.41 -2.34
C ILE A 53 15.55 -26.52 -3.51
N ALA A 54 16.00 -26.21 -4.73
CA ALA A 54 15.20 -26.36 -5.94
C ALA A 54 14.88 -27.83 -6.22
N THR A 55 13.71 -28.11 -6.77
CA THR A 55 13.30 -29.49 -7.13
C THR A 55 13.93 -29.97 -8.44
N GLY A 56 14.56 -29.07 -9.20
CA GLY A 56 15.06 -29.35 -10.55
C GLY A 56 14.01 -29.13 -11.65
N ASN A 57 12.73 -28.97 -11.29
CA ASN A 57 11.68 -28.57 -12.21
C ASN A 57 11.30 -27.10 -11.99
N MET A 58 11.68 -26.25 -12.94
CA MET A 58 11.42 -24.81 -12.90
C MET A 58 9.93 -24.46 -12.78
N VAL A 59 9.04 -25.20 -13.45
CA VAL A 59 7.59 -24.92 -13.42
C VAL A 59 7.03 -25.23 -12.04
N THR A 60 7.45 -26.35 -11.44
CA THR A 60 7.06 -26.72 -10.07
C THR A 60 7.60 -25.72 -9.04
N ASP A 61 8.87 -25.33 -9.17
CA ASP A 61 9.49 -24.35 -8.26
C ASP A 61 8.82 -22.96 -8.38
N ARG A 62 8.42 -22.56 -9.60
CA ARG A 62 7.60 -21.35 -9.84
C ARG A 62 6.26 -21.42 -9.16
N GLY A 63 5.52 -22.52 -9.32
CA GLY A 63 4.22 -22.71 -8.67
C GLY A 63 4.33 -22.52 -7.16
N ARG A 64 5.29 -23.23 -6.54
CA ARG A 64 5.57 -23.14 -5.10
C ARG A 64 5.96 -21.73 -4.64
N PHE A 65 6.76 -21.02 -5.44
CA PHE A 65 7.14 -19.65 -5.13
C PHE A 65 5.94 -18.70 -5.21
N PHE A 66 5.14 -18.80 -6.27
CA PHE A 66 3.98 -17.92 -6.46
C PHE A 66 2.88 -18.18 -5.44
N GLU A 67 2.70 -19.42 -4.97
CA GLU A 67 1.77 -19.75 -3.88
C GLU A 67 2.05 -18.96 -2.59
N GLN A 68 3.30 -18.53 -2.35
CA GLN A 68 3.63 -17.71 -1.18
C GLN A 68 3.24 -16.24 -1.30
N ILE A 69 2.88 -15.79 -2.50
CA ILE A 69 2.42 -14.43 -2.75
C ILE A 69 0.90 -14.43 -2.59
N GLY A 70 0.35 -13.64 -1.66
CA GLY A 70 -1.08 -13.64 -1.36
C GLY A 70 -1.88 -12.78 -2.33
N THR A 71 -1.35 -11.61 -2.66
CA THR A 71 -1.99 -10.61 -3.51
C THR A 71 -1.18 -10.40 -4.79
N LEU A 72 -1.79 -10.67 -5.94
CA LEU A 72 -1.18 -10.38 -7.24
C LEU A 72 -2.24 -10.11 -8.31
N VAL A 73 -1.86 -9.30 -9.29
CA VAL A 73 -2.62 -9.02 -10.50
C VAL A 73 -1.82 -9.54 -11.69
N SER A 74 -2.43 -10.36 -12.54
CA SER A 74 -1.75 -10.95 -13.70
C SER A 74 -2.20 -10.37 -15.04
N ARG A 75 -1.37 -10.50 -16.06
CA ARG A 75 -1.74 -10.22 -17.45
C ARG A 75 -2.49 -11.40 -18.06
N PRO A 76 -3.36 -11.19 -19.07
CA PRO A 76 -3.95 -12.27 -19.83
C PRO A 76 -2.88 -13.24 -20.35
N GLY A 77 -3.14 -14.55 -20.24
CA GLY A 77 -2.20 -15.60 -20.67
C GLY A 77 -1.03 -15.88 -19.70
N SER A 78 -1.07 -15.32 -18.48
CA SER A 78 -0.06 -15.63 -17.46
C SER A 78 -0.30 -16.98 -16.79
N MET A 79 0.78 -17.63 -16.33
CA MET A 79 0.71 -18.90 -15.58
C MET A 79 0.02 -18.79 -14.21
N VAL A 80 -0.23 -17.57 -13.74
CA VAL A 80 -0.86 -17.30 -12.44
C VAL A 80 -2.05 -16.38 -12.67
N SER A 81 -3.17 -16.67 -12.04
CA SER A 81 -4.38 -15.84 -12.06
C SER A 81 -4.31 -14.73 -11.00
N THR A 82 -4.92 -13.59 -11.30
CA THR A 82 -5.17 -12.52 -10.32
C THR A 82 -5.87 -13.08 -9.09
N ARG A 83 -5.35 -12.77 -7.89
CA ARG A 83 -5.89 -13.21 -6.60
C ARG A 83 -5.46 -12.27 -5.47
N GLY A 84 -6.22 -12.32 -4.38
CA GLY A 84 -6.02 -11.48 -3.20
C GLY A 84 -7.35 -11.00 -2.64
N SER A 85 -7.33 -10.43 -1.45
CA SER A 85 -8.53 -9.79 -0.86
C SER A 85 -8.82 -8.46 -1.54
N GLY A 86 -10.10 -8.13 -1.75
CA GLY A 86 -10.54 -6.95 -2.52
C GLY A 86 -9.81 -5.66 -2.15
N LYS A 87 -9.74 -5.32 -0.85
CA LYS A 87 -9.03 -4.13 -0.35
C LYS A 87 -7.54 -4.10 -0.72
N TYR A 88 -6.87 -5.25 -0.66
CA TYR A 88 -5.45 -5.35 -0.98
C TYR A 88 -5.21 -5.26 -2.49
N VAL A 89 -6.10 -5.85 -3.30
CA VAL A 89 -6.06 -5.74 -4.76
C VAL A 89 -6.35 -4.29 -5.20
N GLU A 90 -7.31 -3.62 -4.59
CA GLU A 90 -7.60 -2.19 -4.82
C GLU A 90 -6.37 -1.31 -4.55
N ASN A 91 -5.71 -1.52 -3.41
CA ASN A 91 -4.48 -0.82 -3.07
C ASN A 91 -3.35 -1.12 -4.06
N LEU A 92 -3.24 -2.38 -4.53
CA LEU A 92 -2.25 -2.78 -5.51
C LEU A 92 -2.51 -2.10 -6.86
N VAL A 93 -3.76 -2.04 -7.30
CA VAL A 93 -4.18 -1.35 -8.52
C VAL A 93 -3.91 0.15 -8.42
N ARG A 94 -4.16 0.77 -7.27
CA ARG A 94 -3.83 2.17 -7.01
C ARG A 94 -2.32 2.42 -7.13
N ALA A 95 -1.50 1.54 -6.55
CA ALA A 95 -0.04 1.63 -6.66
C ALA A 95 0.45 1.39 -8.11
N MET A 96 -0.19 0.49 -8.86
CA MET A 96 0.06 0.30 -10.30
C MET A 96 -0.26 1.56 -11.10
N ASN A 97 -1.39 2.21 -10.83
CA ASN A 97 -1.77 3.45 -11.51
C ASN A 97 -0.76 4.58 -11.22
N GLN A 98 -0.33 4.72 -9.96
CA GLN A 98 0.72 5.67 -9.56
C GLN A 98 2.09 5.35 -10.20
N GLY A 99 2.36 4.06 -10.44
CA GLY A 99 3.55 3.60 -11.17
C GLY A 99 3.49 3.83 -12.68
N GLY A 100 2.39 4.35 -13.23
CA GLY A 100 2.20 4.58 -14.66
C GLY A 100 1.90 3.32 -15.46
N TYR A 101 1.38 2.26 -14.82
CA TYR A 101 0.97 1.05 -15.52
C TYR A 101 -0.36 1.26 -16.23
N GLU A 102 -0.44 0.83 -17.48
CA GLU A 102 -1.70 0.81 -18.23
C GLU A 102 -2.60 -0.32 -17.75
N LEU A 103 -3.64 0.02 -16.98
CA LEU A 103 -4.51 -0.96 -16.30
C LEU A 103 -5.39 -1.78 -17.24
N SER A 104 -5.58 -1.35 -18.49
CA SER A 104 -6.34 -2.11 -19.49
C SER A 104 -5.66 -3.42 -19.88
N GLU A 105 -4.34 -3.49 -19.79
CA GLU A 105 -3.54 -4.68 -20.13
C GLU A 105 -3.55 -5.78 -19.06
N TRP A 106 -4.18 -5.53 -17.90
CA TRP A 106 -4.19 -6.41 -16.75
C TRP A 106 -5.56 -7.06 -16.54
N MET A 107 -5.56 -8.28 -15.99
CA MET A 107 -6.76 -9.01 -15.61
C MET A 107 -7.35 -8.44 -14.32
N LEU A 108 -8.05 -7.33 -14.47
CA LEU A 108 -8.79 -6.63 -13.42
C LEU A 108 -10.28 -6.70 -13.69
N THR A 109 -11.09 -6.85 -12.64
CA THR A 109 -12.55 -6.73 -12.75
C THR A 109 -12.92 -5.30 -13.15
N PRO A 110 -14.07 -5.09 -13.82
CA PRO A 110 -14.52 -3.76 -14.23
C PRO A 110 -14.59 -2.76 -13.08
N GLU A 111 -14.99 -3.23 -11.88
CA GLU A 111 -15.08 -2.42 -10.66
C GLU A 111 -13.71 -1.88 -10.21
N LEU A 112 -12.67 -2.73 -10.23
CA LEU A 112 -11.30 -2.33 -9.87
C LEU A 112 -10.73 -1.31 -10.86
N LYS A 113 -11.07 -1.43 -12.15
CA LYS A 113 -10.68 -0.45 -13.17
C LYS A 113 -11.35 0.91 -12.94
N ALA A 114 -12.60 0.93 -12.48
CA ALA A 114 -13.32 2.15 -12.14
C ALA A 114 -12.71 2.86 -10.92
N ILE A 115 -12.38 2.12 -9.86
CA ILE A 115 -11.77 2.67 -8.62
C ILE A 115 -10.43 3.34 -8.91
N ALA A 116 -9.62 2.73 -9.79
CA ALA A 116 -8.32 3.29 -10.17
C ALA A 116 -8.43 4.63 -10.92
N ARG A 117 -9.45 4.75 -11.78
CA ARG A 117 -9.77 5.97 -12.54
C ARG A 117 -10.41 7.04 -11.66
N ALA A 118 -11.25 6.64 -10.70
CA ALA A 118 -11.90 7.54 -9.76
C ALA A 118 -10.92 8.30 -8.86
N HIS A 119 -9.70 7.80 -8.64
CA HIS A 119 -8.68 8.53 -7.88
C HIS A 119 -7.91 9.58 -8.70
N LEU A 120 -8.02 9.57 -10.04
CA LEU A 120 -7.50 10.61 -10.93
C LEU A 120 -8.47 11.80 -11.03
N GLN A 121 -9.76 11.54 -10.83
CA GLN A 121 -10.73 12.59 -10.51
C GLN A 121 -10.45 12.95 -9.05
N GLY A 122 -9.85 14.13 -8.82
CA GLY A 122 -9.68 14.66 -7.47
C GLY A 122 -11.00 14.61 -6.69
N PRO A 123 -10.99 14.71 -5.35
CA PRO A 123 -12.23 14.83 -4.59
C PRO A 123 -13.07 15.91 -5.27
N GLU A 124 -14.27 15.58 -5.73
CA GLU A 124 -15.17 16.60 -6.27
C GLU A 124 -15.18 17.75 -5.26
N PRO A 125 -14.91 18.99 -5.69
CA PRO A 125 -15.08 20.12 -4.81
C PRO A 125 -16.53 20.07 -4.37
N LYS A 126 -16.77 19.74 -3.09
CA LYS A 126 -18.03 20.11 -2.44
C LYS A 126 -18.11 21.60 -2.65
N VAL A 127 -18.91 22.01 -3.63
CA VAL A 127 -19.37 23.38 -3.80
C VAL A 127 -20.01 23.70 -2.47
N ARG A 128 -19.25 24.38 -1.59
CA ARG A 128 -19.82 25.10 -0.48
C ARG A 128 -20.61 26.20 -1.15
N ASP A 129 -21.92 26.04 -1.16
CA ASP A 129 -22.85 27.12 -1.45
C ASP A 129 -22.41 28.35 -0.65
N ALA A 130 -21.92 29.35 -1.38
CA ALA A 130 -21.57 30.66 -0.88
C ALA A 130 -22.50 31.66 -1.57
N ALA A 131 -23.61 31.94 -0.89
CA ALA A 131 -24.50 33.10 -1.00
C ALA A 131 -25.50 32.87 0.14
N GLU A 132 -25.79 33.72 1.10
CA GLU A 132 -25.79 35.18 1.29
C GLU A 132 -26.08 35.25 2.82
N GLU A 133 -25.53 36.08 3.70
CA GLU A 133 -25.61 37.53 3.78
C GLU A 133 -25.10 37.87 5.20
N ALA A 134 -24.13 38.76 5.34
CA ALA A 134 -23.93 39.51 6.59
C ALA A 134 -24.69 40.83 6.42
N PRO A 135 -25.28 41.44 7.48
CA PRO A 135 -24.46 42.34 8.29
C PRO A 135 -24.87 42.58 9.77
N SER A 136 -23.87 43.03 10.55
CA SER A 136 -23.89 44.11 11.56
C SER A 136 -24.88 44.08 12.75
N GLU A 137 -24.37 43.95 13.98
CA GLU A 137 -24.48 44.98 15.05
C GLU A 137 -23.63 44.63 16.28
N ALA A 138 -22.83 45.60 16.75
CA ALA A 138 -22.22 45.61 18.09
C ALA A 138 -23.11 46.42 19.04
N PRO A 139 -23.08 46.15 20.35
CA PRO A 139 -22.68 47.20 21.30
C PRO A 139 -21.81 46.63 22.45
N GLU A 140 -20.67 47.26 22.74
CA GLU A 140 -20.43 48.24 23.82
C GLU A 140 -20.08 47.61 25.18
N ALA A 141 -19.00 48.15 25.73
CA ALA A 141 -18.38 47.82 27.00
C ALA A 141 -19.20 48.36 28.17
N ASP A 142 -19.11 47.70 29.32
CA ASP A 142 -19.22 48.40 30.59
C ASP A 142 -18.22 47.85 31.60
N ASP A 143 -17.57 48.81 32.24
CA ASP A 143 -16.53 48.73 33.26
C ASP A 143 -16.95 47.91 34.49
N ASP A 144 -16.05 47.09 35.04
CA ASP A 144 -16.12 46.78 36.47
C ASP A 144 -14.74 46.81 37.12
N VAL A 145 -14.74 47.44 38.28
CA VAL A 145 -13.65 48.15 38.93
C VAL A 145 -12.92 47.22 39.91
N SER A 146 -11.59 47.26 39.92
CA SER A 146 -10.78 46.71 41.02
C SER A 146 -10.89 47.62 42.26
N PRO A 147 -10.80 47.12 43.51
CA PRO A 147 -9.47 46.97 44.11
C PRO A 147 -9.27 45.86 45.15
N ASP A 148 -8.03 45.38 45.21
CA ASP A 148 -7.15 45.14 46.38
C ASP A 148 -7.73 44.62 47.72
N VAL A 149 -7.13 43.54 48.27
CA VAL A 149 -6.45 43.48 49.60
C VAL A 149 -6.19 42.00 50.01
N GLU A 150 -4.91 41.66 50.06
CA GLU A 150 -4.17 40.94 51.13
C GLU A 150 -4.84 39.81 51.94
N ALA A 151 -4.27 38.59 51.87
CA ALA A 151 -3.84 37.80 53.05
C ALA A 151 -3.22 36.44 52.64
N GLN A 152 -1.92 36.26 52.85
CA GLN A 152 -1.30 34.95 53.14
C GLN A 152 -1.60 34.60 54.61
N PRO A 153 -1.71 33.32 55.01
CA PRO A 153 -0.51 32.62 55.48
C PRO A 153 -0.44 31.10 55.21
N ARG A 154 0.82 30.68 54.99
CA ARG A 154 1.54 29.52 55.56
C ARG A 154 0.75 28.33 56.11
N ASP A 155 1.09 27.15 55.59
CA ASP A 155 1.71 26.03 56.31
C ASP A 155 1.26 24.68 55.74
N GLY A 156 2.20 23.76 55.53
CA GLY A 156 1.85 22.38 55.18
C GLY A 156 2.93 21.60 54.44
N ALA A 157 4.01 21.28 55.13
CA ALA A 157 5.02 20.34 54.68
C ALA A 157 4.44 18.94 54.36
N GLY A 158 4.98 18.27 53.33
CA GLY A 158 4.59 16.88 53.00
C GLY A 158 5.41 16.22 51.89
N ARG A 159 6.66 15.85 52.22
CA ARG A 159 7.56 14.80 51.65
C ARG A 159 7.09 14.02 50.41
N ARG A 160 7.83 14.06 49.29
CA ARG A 160 8.85 13.06 48.84
C ARG A 160 8.43 11.58 48.94
N SER A 161 8.27 10.95 47.76
CA SER A 161 8.88 9.68 47.25
C SER A 161 9.09 8.49 48.20
N PRO A 162 8.99 7.23 47.71
CA PRO A 162 9.49 6.71 46.43
C PRO A 162 8.42 6.36 45.39
#